data_AF-A0A7S0JTZ3-F1
#
_entry.id   AF-A0A7S0JTZ3-F1
#
_cell.length_a   1.000
_cell.length_b   1.000
_cell.length_c   1.000
_cell.angle_alpha   90.00
_cell.angle_beta   90.00
_cell.angle_gamma   90.00
#
_symmetry.space_group_name_H-M   'P 1'
#
loop_
_entity.id
_entity.type
_entity.pdbx_description
1 polymer ?
#
loop_
_entity_poly.entity_id
_entity_poly.type
_entity_poly.pdbx_seq_one_letter_code
_entity_poly.pdbx_strand_id
1 'polypeptide(L)'
;AKKLHDSMLKQVPWAPQSFFDTTPAGRILNRFSGDVYTVDETLMPTLASLLLQVFSVVGTIAVIASATPLFLTLLLPLSLVYAYTQRYYVSTSRELQRLNSASRSPIFAQFSEALSGAVTIRAYA
;
A
#
# COMPACT_ATOMS: atom_id res chain seq x y z
N ALA A 1 -3.74 -14.92 -5.37
CA ALA A 1 -2.51 -14.66 -6.14
C ALA A 1 -1.92 -15.86 -6.90
N LYS A 2 -2.39 -17.12 -6.75
CA LYS A 2 -1.74 -18.30 -7.37
C LYS A 2 -1.37 -18.16 -8.85
N LYS A 3 -2.30 -17.70 -9.71
CA LYS A 3 -2.03 -17.48 -11.14
C LYS A 3 -0.94 -16.42 -11.38
N LEU A 4 -0.93 -15.34 -10.60
CA LEU A 4 0.07 -14.27 -10.70
C LEU A 4 1.45 -14.79 -10.25
N HIS A 5 1.51 -15.48 -9.12
CA HIS A 5 2.72 -16.10 -8.60
C HIS A 5 3.29 -17.14 -9.59
N ASP A 6 2.45 -18.05 -10.11
CA ASP A 6 2.86 -19.07 -11.07
C ASP A 6 3.33 -18.45 -12.39
N SER A 7 2.71 -17.36 -12.83
CA SER A 7 3.15 -16.61 -14.01
C SER A 7 4.51 -15.94 -13.79
N MET A 8 4.73 -15.33 -12.62
CA MET A 8 6.02 -14.75 -12.27
C MET A 8 7.11 -15.81 -12.19
N LEU A 9 6.83 -16.93 -11.53
CA LEU A 9 7.77 -18.05 -11.41
C LEU A 9 8.14 -18.66 -12.77
N LYS A 10 7.19 -18.69 -13.71
CA LYS A 10 7.43 -19.17 -15.07
C LYS A 10 8.19 -18.18 -15.95
N GLN A 11 8.15 -16.88 -15.69
CA GLN A 11 8.74 -15.88 -16.58
C GLN A 11 10.11 -15.39 -16.12
N VAL A 12 10.31 -15.22 -14.80
CA VAL A 12 11.56 -14.68 -14.25
C VAL A 12 12.79 -15.50 -14.66
N PRO A 13 12.79 -16.84 -14.62
CA PRO A 13 13.96 -17.64 -15.04
C PRO A 13 14.35 -17.48 -16.51
N TRP A 14 13.40 -17.06 -17.36
CA TRP A 14 13.60 -16.85 -18.79
C TRP A 14 13.86 -15.39 -19.14
N ALA A 15 14.02 -14.53 -18.12
CA ALA A 15 14.36 -13.12 -18.32
C ALA A 15 15.80 -12.99 -18.88
N PRO A 16 16.07 -11.98 -19.72
CA PRO A 16 17.40 -11.75 -20.26
C PRO A 16 18.42 -11.47 -19.14
N GLN A 17 19.69 -11.79 -19.36
CA GLN A 17 20.74 -11.57 -18.36
C GLN A 17 20.81 -10.11 -17.87
N SER A 18 20.57 -9.15 -18.78
CA SER A 18 20.50 -7.72 -18.45
C SER A 18 19.47 -7.38 -17.38
N PHE A 19 18.39 -8.17 -17.25
CA PHE A 19 17.40 -8.01 -16.18
C PHE A 19 18.01 -8.33 -14.82
N PHE A 20 18.79 -9.40 -14.71
CA PHE A 20 19.45 -9.81 -13.47
C PHE A 20 20.62 -8.91 -13.10
N ASP A 21 21.31 -8.33 -14.08
CA ASP A 21 22.40 -7.38 -13.85
C ASP A 21 21.88 -6.03 -13.33
N THR A 22 20.69 -5.61 -13.79
CA THR A 22 20.08 -4.34 -13.37
C THR A 22 19.15 -4.47 -12.15
N THR A 23 18.67 -5.67 -11.85
CA THR A 23 17.68 -5.91 -10.80
C THR A 23 18.29 -6.72 -9.65
N PRO A 24 18.52 -6.11 -8.47
CA PRO A 24 19.06 -6.83 -7.33
C PRO A 24 18.17 -8.00 -6.91
N ALA A 25 18.78 -9.13 -6.53
CA ALA A 25 18.06 -10.32 -6.06
C ALA A 25 17.06 -10.01 -4.93
N GLY A 26 17.40 -9.09 -4.03
CA GLY A 26 16.50 -8.64 -2.95
C GLY A 26 15.20 -7.99 -3.45
N ARG A 27 15.22 -7.29 -4.59
CA ARG A 27 14.00 -6.69 -5.18
C ARG A 27 13.10 -7.76 -5.79
N ILE A 28 13.68 -8.79 -6.42
CA ILE A 28 12.93 -9.94 -6.94
C ILE A 28 12.28 -10.68 -5.77
N LEU A 29 13.04 -10.94 -4.70
CA LEU A 29 12.52 -11.58 -3.50
C LEU A 29 11.37 -10.79 -2.85
N ASN A 30 11.50 -9.46 -2.75
CA ASN A 30 10.45 -8.61 -2.18
C ASN A 30 9.14 -8.66 -3.00
N ARG A 31 9.21 -8.88 -4.32
CA ARG A 31 8.01 -9.08 -5.15
C ARG A 31 7.37 -10.45 -4.91
N PHE A 32 8.17 -11.51 -4.80
CA PHE A 32 7.65 -12.86 -4.55
C PHE A 32 7.12 -13.05 -3.13
N SER A 33 7.66 -12.34 -2.13
CA SER A 33 7.15 -12.38 -0.75
C SER A 33 6.17 -11.24 -0.49
N GLY A 34 6.64 -10.00 -0.41
CA GLY A 34 5.88 -8.85 0.07
C GLY A 34 4.70 -8.47 -0.81
N ASP A 35 4.91 -8.38 -2.13
CA ASP A 35 3.82 -7.97 -3.04
C ASP A 35 2.77 -9.08 -3.17
N VAL A 36 3.19 -10.35 -3.28
CA VAL A 36 2.27 -11.51 -3.30
C VAL A 36 1.48 -11.61 -2.00
N TYR A 37 2.14 -11.45 -0.85
CA TYR A 37 1.48 -11.43 0.47
C TYR A 37 0.42 -10.33 0.54
N THR A 38 0.73 -9.13 0.04
CA THR A 38 -0.23 -8.02 -0.01
C THR A 38 -1.45 -8.39 -0.87
N VAL A 39 -1.25 -9.02 -2.01
CA VAL A 39 -2.36 -9.46 -2.88
C VAL A 39 -3.21 -10.55 -2.23
N ASP A 40 -2.61 -11.48 -1.48
CA ASP A 40 -3.34 -12.58 -0.86
C ASP A 40 -4.05 -12.17 0.44
N GLU A 41 -3.36 -11.47 1.34
CA GLU A 41 -3.86 -11.22 2.69
C GLU A 41 -4.54 -9.86 2.86
N THR A 42 -4.09 -8.81 2.16
CA THR A 42 -4.56 -7.45 2.45
C THR A 42 -5.51 -6.90 1.39
N LEU A 43 -5.31 -7.26 0.13
CA LEU A 43 -6.11 -6.73 -0.99
C LEU A 43 -7.58 -7.13 -0.88
N MET A 44 -7.87 -8.41 -0.64
CA MET A 44 -9.25 -8.92 -0.62
C MET A 44 -10.07 -8.36 0.55
N PRO A 45 -9.57 -8.36 1.81
CA PRO A 45 -10.32 -7.74 2.92
C PRO A 45 -10.52 -6.24 2.71
N THR A 46 -9.51 -5.52 2.21
CA THR A 46 -9.62 -4.08 1.94
C THR A 46 -10.70 -3.79 0.88
N LEU A 47 -10.75 -4.59 -0.19
CA LEU A 47 -11.78 -4.46 -1.22
C LEU A 47 -13.17 -4.78 -0.67
N ALA A 48 -13.31 -5.83 0.14
CA ALA A 48 -14.57 -6.18 0.77
C ALA A 48 -15.07 -5.05 1.70
N SER A 49 -14.20 -4.50 2.53
CA SER A 49 -14.51 -3.35 3.38
C SER A 49 -14.89 -2.11 2.55
N LEU A 50 -14.18 -1.83 1.45
CA LEU A 50 -14.50 -0.74 0.54
C LEU A 50 -15.92 -0.89 -0.03
N LEU A 51 -16.25 -2.07 -0.55
CA LEU A 51 -17.57 -2.35 -1.11
C LEU A 51 -18.67 -2.20 -0.05
N LEU A 52 -18.46 -2.78 1.13
CA LEU A 52 -19.41 -2.68 2.24
C LEU A 52 -19.63 -1.22 2.67
N GLN A 53 -18.57 -0.41 2.75
CA GLN A 53 -18.67 1.00 3.07
C GLN A 53 -19.44 1.78 2.00
N VAL A 54 -19.16 1.52 0.71
CA VAL A 54 -19.83 2.17 -0.41
C VAL A 54 -21.34 1.83 -0.40
N PHE A 55 -21.70 0.56 -0.27
CA PHE A 55 -23.10 0.15 -0.20
C PHE A 55 -23.80 0.74 1.03
N SER A 56 -23.13 0.78 2.18
CA SER A 56 -23.67 1.37 3.41
C SER A 56 -23.96 2.87 3.25
N VAL A 57 -23.04 3.63 2.65
CA VAL A 57 -23.22 5.06 2.38
C VAL A 57 -24.36 5.29 1.38
N VAL A 58 -24.38 4.55 0.27
CA VAL A 58 -25.44 4.67 -0.74
C VAL A 58 -26.81 4.31 -0.15
N GLY A 59 -26.90 3.24 0.64
CA GLY A 59 -28.13 2.84 1.31
C GLY A 59 -28.61 3.89 2.32
N THR A 60 -27.69 4.46 3.10
CA THR A 60 -28.01 5.54 4.05
C THR A 60 -28.55 6.77 3.33
N ILE A 61 -27.91 7.19 2.23
CA ILE A 61 -28.39 8.32 1.42
C ILE A 61 -29.76 8.02 0.83
N ALA A 62 -30.00 6.81 0.33
CA ALA A 62 -31.29 6.42 -0.25
C ALA A 62 -32.43 6.47 0.78
N VAL A 63 -32.19 6.00 2.01
CA VAL A 63 -33.16 6.06 3.12
C VAL A 63 -33.45 7.50 3.53
N ILE A 64 -32.42 8.35 3.63
CA ILE A 64 -32.62 9.77 3.96
C ILE A 64 -33.38 10.49 2.84
N ALA A 65 -33.07 10.19 1.59
CA ALA A 65 -33.72 10.79 0.43
C ALA A 65 -35.21 10.43 0.32
N SER A 66 -35.61 9.20 0.72
CA SER A 66 -37.02 8.80 0.71
C SER A 66 -37.82 9.46 1.84
N ALA A 67 -37.21 9.69 3.00
CA ALA A 67 -37.84 10.35 4.14
C ALA A 67 -37.92 11.88 3.97
N THR A 68 -36.82 12.51 3.55
CA THR A 68 -36.71 13.98 3.46
C THR A 68 -35.92 14.40 2.21
N PRO A 69 -36.58 14.52 1.04
CA PRO A 69 -35.91 14.83 -0.23
C PRO A 69 -35.13 16.16 -0.22
N LEU A 70 -35.61 17.16 0.54
CA LEU A 70 -34.95 18.47 0.67
C LEU A 70 -33.54 18.37 1.26
N PHE A 71 -33.23 17.33 2.05
CA PHE A 71 -31.91 17.13 2.65
C PHE A 71 -30.80 16.90 1.60
N LEU A 72 -31.15 16.42 0.39
CA LEU A 72 -30.20 16.26 -0.70
C LEU A 72 -29.54 17.58 -1.12
N THR A 73 -30.24 18.71 -0.94
CA THR A 73 -29.69 20.04 -1.24
C THR A 73 -28.53 20.42 -0.32
N LEU A 74 -28.55 19.97 0.94
CA LEU A 74 -27.46 20.13 1.91
C LEU A 74 -26.32 19.12 1.67
N LEU A 75 -26.66 17.93 1.18
CA LEU A 75 -25.68 16.89 0.89
C LEU A 75 -24.76 17.27 -0.29
N LEU A 76 -25.25 18.07 -1.23
CA LEU A 76 -24.51 18.52 -2.42
C LEU A 76 -23.30 19.44 -2.09
N PRO A 77 -23.43 20.53 -1.32
CA PRO A 77 -22.27 21.31 -0.89
C PRO A 77 -21.35 20.51 0.04
N LEU A 78 -21.90 19.65 0.90
CA LEU A 78 -21.10 18.79 1.78
C LEU A 78 -20.25 17.80 0.97
N SER A 79 -20.82 17.20 -0.08
CA SER A 79 -20.12 16.33 -1.03
C SER A 79 -18.95 17.04 -1.72
N LEU A 80 -19.11 18.31 -2.11
CA LEU A 80 -18.05 19.10 -2.72
C LEU A 80 -16.90 19.35 -1.73
N VAL A 81 -17.22 19.75 -0.49
CA VAL A 81 -16.21 19.94 0.58
C VAL A 81 -15.49 18.63 0.88
N TYR A 82 -16.23 17.53 0.95
CA TYR A 82 -15.67 16.20 1.15
C TYR A 82 -14.73 15.82 0.00
N ALA A 83 -15.13 16.01 -1.27
CA ALA A 83 -14.30 15.68 -2.43
C ALA A 83 -13.01 16.51 -2.48
N TYR A 84 -13.07 17.81 -2.13
CA TYR A 84 -11.89 18.67 -2.00
C TYR A 84 -10.95 18.15 -0.92
N THR A 85 -11.48 17.89 0.27
CA THR A 85 -10.72 17.39 1.43
C THR A 85 -10.12 16.02 1.14
N GLN A 86 -10.87 15.11 0.52
CA GLN A 86 -10.42 13.77 0.14
C GLN A 86 -9.25 13.82 -0.83
N ARG A 87 -9.29 14.70 -1.84
CA ARG A 87 -8.15 14.86 -2.77
C ARG A 87 -6.88 15.30 -2.05
N TYR A 88 -6.99 16.28 -1.16
CA TYR A 88 -5.86 16.75 -0.36
C TYR A 88 -5.34 15.66 0.58
N TYR A 89 -6.25 14.97 1.28
CA TYR A 89 -5.92 13.89 2.21
C TYR A 89 -5.20 12.74 1.52
N VAL A 90 -5.70 12.26 0.37
CA VAL A 90 -5.07 11.15 -0.37
C VAL A 90 -3.66 11.51 -0.84
N SER A 91 -3.46 12.73 -1.36
CA SER A 91 -2.14 13.18 -1.79
C SER A 91 -1.16 13.22 -0.61
N THR A 92 -1.56 13.84 0.49
CA THR A 92 -0.73 13.98 1.70
C THR A 92 -0.46 12.63 2.35
N SER A 93 -1.47 11.77 2.46
CA SER A 93 -1.33 10.43 3.05
C SER A 93 -0.35 9.56 2.26
N ARG A 94 -0.37 9.62 0.93
CA ARG A 94 0.58 8.87 0.09
C ARG A 94 2.01 9.34 0.29
N GLU A 95 2.21 10.66 0.39
CA GLU A 95 3.54 11.22 0.62
C GLU A 95 4.07 10.89 2.02
N LEU A 96 3.22 10.98 3.05
CA LEU A 96 3.56 10.55 4.40
C LEU A 96 3.91 9.06 4.47
N GLN A 97 3.16 8.21 3.75
CA GLN A 97 3.46 6.78 3.70
C GLN A 97 4.79 6.50 2.99
N ARG A 98 5.11 7.26 1.92
CA ARG A 98 6.41 7.19 1.24
C ARG A 98 7.55 7.59 2.19
N LEU A 99 7.39 8.71 2.91
CA LEU A 99 8.36 9.18 3.90
C LEU A 99 8.56 8.14 5.01
N ASN A 100 7.47 7.59 5.57
CA ASN A 100 7.55 6.55 6.60
C ASN A 100 8.30 5.30 6.10
N SER A 101 8.05 4.86 4.86
CA SER A 101 8.80 3.76 4.26
C SER A 101 10.28 4.09 4.05
N ALA A 102 10.60 5.30 3.56
CA ALA A 102 11.97 5.75 3.33
C ALA A 102 12.76 5.99 4.63
N SER A 103 12.11 6.42 5.71
CA SER A 103 12.76 6.63 7.02
C SER A 103 13.04 5.33 7.78
N ARG A 104 12.34 4.23 7.45
CA ARG A 104 12.56 2.93 8.11
C ARG A 104 13.75 2.18 7.54
N SER A 105 14.07 2.30 6.25
CA SER A 105 15.17 1.52 5.64
C SER A 105 16.56 1.84 6.21
N PRO A 106 16.94 3.11 6.51
CA PRO A 106 18.25 3.43 7.09
C PRO A 106 18.44 2.84 8.48
N ILE A 107 17.38 2.73 9.27
CA ILE A 107 17.44 2.16 10.63
C ILE A 107 17.84 0.68 10.56
N PHE A 108 17.21 -0.10 9.68
CA PHE A 108 17.59 -1.50 9.48
C PHE A 108 18.99 -1.64 8.88
N ALA A 109 19.38 -0.74 7.99
CA ALA A 109 20.73 -0.74 7.41
C ALA A 109 21.80 -0.47 8.47
N GLN A 110 21.64 0.59 9.28
CA GLN A 110 22.55 0.91 10.39
C GLN A 110 22.61 -0.20 11.44
N PHE A 111 21.47 -0.81 11.77
CA PHE A 111 21.45 -1.94 12.70
C PHE A 111 22.23 -3.14 12.14
N SER A 112 22.03 -3.48 10.86
CA SER A 112 22.77 -4.56 10.20
C SER A 112 24.27 -4.28 10.13
N GLU A 113 24.65 -3.03 9.84
CA GLU A 113 26.05 -2.59 9.78
C GLU A 113 26.71 -2.65 11.17
N ALA A 114 26.04 -2.15 12.20
CA ALA A 114 26.52 -2.21 13.57
C ALA A 114 26.67 -3.66 14.07
N LEU A 115 25.74 -4.55 13.70
CA LEU A 115 25.83 -5.97 14.04
C LEU A 115 27.03 -6.64 13.37
N SER A 116 27.26 -6.36 12.08
CA SER A 116 28.41 -6.89 11.34
C SER A 116 29.74 -6.31 11.81
N GLY A 117 29.77 -5.03 12.20
CA GLY A 117 30.94 -4.32 12.72
C GLY A 117 31.13 -4.44 14.23
N ALA A 118 30.32 -5.25 14.92
CA ALA A 118 30.26 -5.28 16.38
C ALA A 118 31.61 -5.59 17.04
N VAL A 119 32.40 -6.49 16.44
CA VAL A 119 33.75 -6.85 16.93
C VAL A 119 34.70 -5.65 16.83
N THR A 120 34.68 -4.94 15.71
CA THR A 120 35.53 -3.76 15.49
C THR A 120 35.11 -2.60 16.41
N ILE A 121 33.81 -2.33 16.52
CA ILE A 121 33.28 -1.29 17.44
C ILE A 121 33.71 -1.59 18.88
N ARG A 122 33.62 -2.85 19.31
CA ARG A 122 34.05 -3.27 20.66
C ARG A 122 35.57 -3.26 20.86
N ALA A 123 36.37 -3.31 19.79
CA ALA A 123 37.82 -3.28 19.87
C ALA A 123 38.40 -1.87 20.03
N TYR A 124 37.64 -0.83 19.65
CA TYR A 124 38.03 0.58 19.76
C TYR A 124 37.32 1.34 20.89
N ALA A 125 36.36 0.69 21.58
CA ALA A 125 35.69 1.21 22.77
C ALA A 125 36.45 0.80 24.04
#